data_AF-T1C2D6-F1
#
_entry.id   AF-T1C2D6-F1
#
_cell.length_a   1.000
_cell.length_b   1.000
_cell.length_c   1.000
_cell.angle_alpha   90.00
_cell.angle_beta   90.00
_cell.angle_gamma   90.00
#
_symmetry.space_group_name_H-M   'P 1'
#
loop_
_entity.id
_entity.type
_entity.pdbx_description
1 polymer ?
#
loop_
_entity_poly.entity_id
_entity_poly.type
_entity_poly.pdbx_seq_one_letter_code
_entity_poly.pdbx_strand_id
1 'polypeptide(L)'
;MYATPEFLLIGAVALVGVLHTIVPDHWGPIALLARQERWSQHKVITTALGAGTGHVLSTLLIGLVMWYAGLEVAHHYGALVARISSLGLILFGGWMCIAAWRELRAQAHPAPGTLVPGHHLPGHTRATALVLVLGSSPMIEGLPAFFAAGRYGSWLIGVMALVFAVSTIVTYVVMCVYSTRGLRQFRFRAIERYGEVLSGGFIMLLGFVFLIWPLV
;
A
#
# COMPACT_ATOMS: atom_id res chain seq x y z
N MET A 1 18.75 -12.12 21.63
CA MET A 1 17.61 -12.83 21.01
C MET A 1 17.58 -12.43 19.55
N TYR A 2 18.06 -13.28 18.64
CA TYR A 2 17.87 -13.04 17.21
C TYR A 2 16.40 -13.32 16.89
N ALA A 3 15.67 -12.34 16.36
CA ALA A 3 14.34 -12.60 15.83
C ALA A 3 14.48 -13.61 14.69
N THR A 4 13.69 -14.68 14.71
CA THR A 4 13.74 -15.65 13.62
C THR A 4 13.23 -14.99 12.33
N PRO A 5 13.77 -15.35 11.15
CA PRO A 5 13.41 -14.76 9.86
C PRO A 5 11.90 -14.58 9.61
N GLU A 6 11.08 -15.49 10.13
CA GLU A 6 9.63 -15.50 10.03
C GLU A 6 9.00 -14.29 10.74
N PHE A 7 9.44 -13.95 11.95
CA PHE A 7 8.93 -12.79 12.69
C PHE A 7 9.28 -11.48 12.00
N LEU A 8 10.46 -11.41 11.38
CA LEU A 8 10.87 -10.23 10.60
C LEU A 8 9.99 -10.06 9.35
N LEU A 9 9.68 -11.16 8.65
CA LEU A 9 8.79 -11.13 7.49
C LEU A 9 7.36 -10.73 7.86
N ILE A 10 6.81 -11.29 8.94
CA ILE A 10 5.49 -10.93 9.46
C ILE A 10 5.45 -9.46 9.88
N GLY A 11 6.46 -8.99 10.62
CA GLY A 11 6.58 -7.59 11.02
C GLY A 11 6.72 -6.65 9.82
N ALA A 12 7.48 -7.05 8.80
CA ALA A 12 7.63 -6.29 7.57
C ALA A 12 6.30 -6.12 6.83
N VAL A 13 5.53 -7.19 6.61
CA VAL A 13 4.23 -7.06 5.91
C VAL A 13 3.19 -6.28 6.71
N ALA A 14 3.20 -6.40 8.04
CA ALA A 14 2.35 -5.58 8.90
C ALA A 14 2.70 -4.09 8.75
N LEU A 15 4.00 -3.77 8.81
CA LEU A 15 4.46 -2.40 8.74
C LEU A 15 4.28 -1.79 7.35
N VAL A 16 4.53 -2.56 6.28
CA VAL A 16 4.18 -2.15 4.90
C VAL A 16 2.69 -1.88 4.80
N GLY A 17 1.83 -2.79 5.26
CA GLY A 17 0.37 -2.62 5.20
C GLY A 17 -0.13 -1.38 5.95
N VAL A 18 0.50 -1.00 7.06
CA VAL A 18 0.16 0.26 7.76
C VAL A 18 0.73 1.49 7.04
N LEU A 19 2.03 1.49 6.73
CA LEU A 19 2.73 2.67 6.22
C LEU A 19 2.36 3.03 4.78
N HIS A 20 2.06 2.05 3.93
CA HIS A 20 1.56 2.30 2.59
C HIS A 20 0.13 2.86 2.67
N THR A 21 -0.75 2.20 3.41
CA THR A 21 -2.17 2.55 3.47
C THR A 21 -2.47 3.81 4.27
N ILE A 22 -1.54 4.33 5.09
CA ILE A 22 -1.74 5.64 5.76
C ILE A 22 -1.73 6.80 4.77
N VAL A 23 -1.14 6.62 3.59
CA VAL A 23 -1.13 7.63 2.53
C VAL A 23 -2.56 7.76 1.98
N PRO A 24 -3.08 8.98 1.74
CA PRO A 24 -4.45 9.20 1.28
C PRO A 24 -4.66 8.93 -0.21
N ASP A 25 -3.94 7.98 -0.81
CA ASP A 25 -4.01 7.65 -2.23
C ASP A 25 -5.26 6.83 -2.59
N HIS A 26 -5.58 5.80 -1.80
CA HIS A 26 -6.68 4.89 -2.07
C HIS A 26 -7.96 5.27 -1.32
N TRP A 27 -7.85 5.64 -0.04
CA TRP A 27 -9.01 5.98 0.80
C TRP A 27 -9.38 7.47 0.76
N GLY A 28 -8.47 8.34 0.31
CA GLY A 28 -8.67 9.79 0.21
C GLY A 28 -9.87 10.18 -0.65
N PRO A 29 -10.02 9.62 -1.88
CA PRO A 29 -11.19 9.86 -2.73
C PRO A 29 -12.52 9.47 -2.08
N ILE A 30 -12.57 8.37 -1.32
CA ILE A 30 -13.76 7.95 -0.55
C ILE A 30 -14.09 8.99 0.51
N ALA A 31 -13.09 9.43 1.27
CA ALA A 31 -13.28 10.42 2.32
C ALA A 31 -13.77 11.76 1.77
N LEU A 32 -13.26 12.19 0.60
CA LEU A 32 -13.71 13.39 -0.08
C LEU A 32 -15.15 13.28 -0.54
N LEU A 33 -15.50 12.20 -1.25
CA LEU A 33 -16.87 11.96 -1.73
C LEU A 33 -17.86 11.86 -0.57
N ALA A 34 -17.51 11.14 0.50
CA ALA A 34 -18.34 11.01 1.69
C ALA A 34 -18.62 12.36 2.36
N ARG A 35 -17.66 13.29 2.36
CA ARG A 35 -17.84 14.64 2.90
C ARG A 35 -18.70 15.52 1.99
N GLN A 36 -18.50 15.45 0.67
CA GLN A 36 -19.30 16.19 -0.30
C GLN A 36 -20.78 15.77 -0.24
N GLU A 37 -21.01 14.46 -0.16
CA GLU A 37 -22.34 13.83 -0.18
C GLU A 37 -22.95 13.62 1.21
N ARG A 38 -22.29 14.12 2.27
CA ARG A 38 -22.72 14.01 3.68
C ARG A 38 -23.14 12.58 4.09
N TRP A 39 -22.33 11.59 3.74
CA TRP A 39 -22.61 10.19 4.04
C TRP A 39 -22.72 9.92 5.54
N SER A 40 -23.61 8.99 5.91
CA SER A 40 -23.66 8.48 7.28
C SER A 40 -22.38 7.70 7.62
N GLN A 41 -22.03 7.67 8.90
CA GLN A 41 -20.89 6.91 9.43
C GLN A 41 -20.89 5.44 8.96
N HIS A 42 -22.07 4.80 9.00
CA HIS A 42 -22.24 3.44 8.53
C HIS A 42 -21.86 3.30 7.05
N LYS A 43 -22.34 4.20 6.18
CA LYS A 43 -22.03 4.17 4.75
C LYS A 43 -20.54 4.33 4.48
N VAL A 44 -19.85 5.23 5.20
CA VAL A 44 -18.39 5.39 5.12
C VAL A 44 -17.67 4.09 5.47
N ILE A 45 -18.02 3.48 6.60
CA ILE A 45 -17.39 2.24 7.07
C ILE A 45 -17.62 1.11 6.05
N THR A 46 -18.85 0.92 5.56
CA THR A 46 -19.15 -0.15 4.60
C THR A 46 -18.44 0.04 3.27
N THR A 47 -18.35 1.28 2.76
CA THR A 47 -17.64 1.56 1.51
C THR A 47 -16.13 1.41 1.67
N ALA A 48 -15.57 1.88 2.79
CA ALA A 48 -14.15 1.71 3.10
C ALA A 48 -13.77 0.23 3.30
N LEU A 49 -14.61 -0.57 3.97
CA LEU A 49 -14.43 -2.01 4.09
C LEU A 49 -14.47 -2.70 2.73
N GLY A 50 -15.43 -2.35 1.87
CA GLY A 50 -15.54 -2.91 0.53
C GLY A 50 -14.31 -2.61 -0.33
N ALA A 51 -13.88 -1.35 -0.37
CA ALA A 51 -12.70 -0.93 -1.12
C ALA A 51 -11.39 -1.52 -0.54
N GLY A 52 -11.21 -1.47 0.78
CA GLY A 52 -10.05 -2.06 1.45
C GLY A 52 -9.97 -3.58 1.27
N THR A 53 -11.10 -4.27 1.25
CA THR A 53 -11.16 -5.71 0.93
C THR A 53 -10.77 -5.94 -0.54
N GLY A 54 -11.29 -5.13 -1.47
CA GLY A 54 -10.91 -5.19 -2.88
C GLY A 54 -9.40 -5.00 -3.10
N HIS A 55 -8.80 -4.00 -2.44
CA HIS A 55 -7.37 -3.72 -2.44
C HIS A 55 -6.53 -4.89 -1.91
N VAL A 56 -6.93 -5.48 -0.78
CA VAL A 56 -6.22 -6.64 -0.22
C VAL A 56 -6.36 -7.87 -1.11
N LEU A 57 -7.57 -8.18 -1.59
CA LEU A 57 -7.81 -9.35 -2.42
C LEU A 57 -7.09 -9.26 -3.76
N SER A 58 -7.08 -8.09 -4.41
CA SER A 58 -6.33 -7.89 -5.66
C SER A 58 -4.83 -8.08 -5.45
N THR A 59 -4.30 -7.55 -4.35
CA THR A 59 -2.89 -7.73 -3.94
C THR A 59 -2.55 -9.20 -3.69
N LEU A 60 -3.35 -9.89 -2.88
CA LEU A 60 -3.11 -11.29 -2.53
C LEU A 60 -3.28 -12.21 -3.74
N LEU A 61 -4.19 -11.91 -4.68
CA LEU A 61 -4.34 -12.67 -5.91
C LEU A 61 -3.08 -12.57 -6.78
N ILE A 62 -2.52 -11.37 -6.95
CA ILE A 62 -1.26 -11.18 -7.67
C ILE A 62 -0.12 -11.89 -6.93
N GLY A 63 -0.07 -11.77 -5.60
CA GLY A 63 0.91 -12.47 -4.76
C GLY A 63 0.85 -13.98 -4.89
N LEU A 64 -0.34 -14.56 -4.96
CA LEU A 64 -0.54 -15.99 -5.17
C LEU A 64 -0.02 -16.44 -6.54
N VAL A 65 -0.30 -15.68 -7.59
CA VAL A 65 0.20 -15.96 -8.94
C VAL A 65 1.74 -15.89 -8.98
N MET A 66 2.33 -14.86 -8.37
CA MET A 66 3.78 -14.71 -8.31
C MET A 66 4.45 -15.81 -7.47
N TRP A 67 3.84 -16.18 -6.34
CA TRP A 67 4.33 -17.28 -5.51
C TRP A 67 4.30 -18.60 -6.29
N TYR A 68 3.19 -18.90 -6.96
CA TYR A 68 3.05 -20.13 -7.76
C TYR A 68 4.11 -20.19 -8.89
N ALA A 69 4.30 -19.08 -9.62
CA ALA A 69 5.34 -18.99 -10.65
C ALA A 69 6.77 -19.10 -10.07
N GLY A 70 6.95 -18.75 -8.80
CA GLY A 70 8.23 -18.74 -8.09
C GLY A 70 8.62 -20.06 -7.41
N LEU A 71 7.70 -21.02 -7.26
CA LEU A 71 7.92 -22.26 -6.48
C LEU A 71 9.16 -23.02 -6.93
N GLU A 72 9.24 -23.37 -8.21
CA GLU A 72 10.36 -24.15 -8.77
C GLU A 72 11.70 -23.38 -8.70
N VAL A 73 11.65 -22.06 -8.91
CA VAL A 73 12.83 -21.19 -8.91
C VAL A 73 13.34 -20.96 -7.49
N ALA A 74 12.46 -20.80 -6.51
CA ALA A 74 12.83 -20.59 -5.11
C ALA A 74 13.48 -21.85 -4.49
N HIS A 75 13.03 -23.03 -4.89
CA HIS A 75 13.61 -24.30 -4.42
C HIS A 75 15.03 -24.54 -4.91
N HIS A 76 15.36 -24.18 -6.16
CA HIS A 76 16.70 -24.37 -6.74
C HIS A 76 17.62 -23.16 -6.60
N TYR A 77 17.08 -21.95 -6.56
CA TYR A 77 17.84 -20.70 -6.65
C TYR A 77 17.47 -19.70 -5.55
N GLY A 78 17.11 -20.17 -4.35
CA GLY A 78 16.66 -19.34 -3.23
C GLY A 78 17.53 -18.12 -2.93
N ALA A 79 18.86 -18.24 -3.03
CA ALA A 79 19.79 -17.12 -2.84
C ALA A 79 19.72 -16.06 -3.96
N LEU A 80 19.51 -16.49 -5.22
CA LEU A 80 19.33 -15.59 -6.36
C LEU A 80 17.98 -14.87 -6.27
N VAL A 81 16.93 -15.62 -5.93
CA VAL A 81 15.59 -15.12 -5.65
C VAL A 81 15.63 -14.04 -4.58
N ALA A 82 16.25 -14.32 -3.42
CA ALA A 82 16.36 -13.36 -2.34
C ALA A 82 17.10 -12.08 -2.76
N ARG A 83 18.18 -12.20 -3.56
CA ARG A 83 18.91 -11.04 -4.10
C ARG A 83 18.06 -10.23 -5.08
N ILE A 84 17.38 -10.89 -6.03
CA ILE A 84 16.54 -10.19 -7.02
C ILE A 84 15.38 -9.48 -6.32
N SER A 85 14.73 -10.11 -5.35
CA SER A 85 13.67 -9.48 -4.56
C SER A 85 14.17 -8.28 -3.76
N SER A 86 15.35 -8.41 -3.13
CA SER A 86 15.95 -7.31 -2.36
C SER A 86 16.35 -6.14 -3.25
N LEU A 87 16.98 -6.41 -4.40
CA LEU A 87 17.29 -5.40 -5.40
C LEU A 87 16.02 -4.76 -5.97
N GLY A 88 14.98 -5.55 -6.21
CA GLY A 88 13.67 -5.06 -6.63
C GLY A 88 13.07 -4.08 -5.64
N LEU A 89 13.08 -4.40 -4.34
CA LEU A 89 12.63 -3.51 -3.27
C LEU A 89 13.46 -2.21 -3.21
N ILE A 90 14.79 -2.30 -3.32
CA ILE A 90 15.67 -1.12 -3.31
C ILE A 90 15.37 -0.20 -4.50
N LEU A 91 15.32 -0.76 -5.71
CA LEU A 91 15.10 -0.01 -6.93
C LEU A 91 13.69 0.58 -6.97
N PHE A 92 12.67 -0.19 -6.58
CA PHE A 92 11.29 0.27 -6.58
C PHE A 92 11.06 1.35 -5.52
N GLY A 93 11.50 1.12 -4.27
CA GLY A 93 11.39 2.11 -3.20
C GLY A 93 12.17 3.40 -3.50
N GLY A 94 13.37 3.26 -4.09
CA GLY A 94 14.16 4.41 -4.56
C GLY A 94 13.47 5.19 -5.68
N TRP A 95 12.87 4.50 -6.66
CA TRP A 95 12.10 5.13 -7.72
C TRP A 95 10.88 5.88 -7.16
N MET A 96 10.12 5.27 -6.24
CA MET A 96 9.01 5.93 -5.55
C MET A 96 9.46 7.21 -4.82
N CYS A 97 10.55 7.14 -4.05
CA CYS A 97 11.14 8.30 -3.39
C CYS A 97 11.44 9.42 -4.39
N ILE A 98 12.08 9.10 -5.51
CA ILE A 98 12.45 10.08 -6.54
C ILE A 98 11.20 10.66 -7.22
N ALA A 99 10.23 9.81 -7.58
CA ALA A 99 8.98 10.23 -8.22
C ALA A 99 8.20 11.19 -7.30
N ALA A 100 7.94 10.78 -6.06
CA ALA A 100 7.24 11.58 -5.06
C ALA A 100 8.01 12.88 -4.74
N TRP A 101 9.35 12.83 -4.65
CA TRP A 101 10.16 14.04 -4.43
C TRP A 101 10.10 15.03 -5.61
N ARG A 102 10.00 14.54 -6.85
CA ARG A 102 9.81 15.38 -8.04
C ARG A 102 8.43 16.02 -8.06
N GLU A 103 7.39 15.25 -7.71
CA GLU A 103 6.01 15.74 -7.53
C GLU A 103 5.96 16.92 -6.54
N LEU A 104 6.63 16.76 -5.39
CA LEU A 104 6.73 17.79 -4.36
C LEU A 104 7.41 19.07 -4.82
N ARG A 105 8.45 18.96 -5.64
CA ARG A 105 9.14 20.12 -6.22
C ARG A 105 8.31 20.81 -7.28
N ALA A 106 7.59 20.05 -8.10
CA ALA A 106 6.70 20.60 -9.12
C ALA A 106 5.55 21.40 -8.49
N GLN A 107 4.98 20.92 -7.38
CA GLN A 107 3.94 21.64 -6.63
C GLN A 107 4.44 22.92 -5.93
N ALA A 108 5.76 23.10 -5.76
CA ALA A 108 6.34 24.31 -5.18
C ALA A 108 6.43 25.49 -6.17
N HIS A 109 6.33 25.23 -7.48
CA HIS A 109 6.29 26.24 -8.53
C HIS A 109 5.02 26.07 -9.37
N PRO A 110 3.90 26.74 -9.01
CA PRO A 110 2.68 26.64 -9.79
C PRO A 110 2.95 27.23 -11.19
N ALA A 111 2.83 26.40 -12.22
CA ALA A 111 2.73 26.90 -13.59
C ALA A 111 1.44 27.75 -13.69
N PRO A 112 1.46 28.94 -14.34
CA PRO A 112 0.25 29.73 -14.50
C PRO A 112 -0.74 28.99 -15.44
N GLY A 113 -1.91 28.64 -14.94
CA GLY A 113 -3.13 28.58 -15.76
C GLY A 113 -3.46 27.30 -16.52
N THR A 114 -3.27 26.10 -15.97
CA THR A 114 -4.01 24.93 -16.49
C THR A 114 -5.45 24.96 -16.00
N LEU A 115 -6.34 25.51 -16.84
CA LEU A 115 -7.79 25.36 -16.72
C LEU A 115 -8.12 23.87 -16.75
N VAL A 116 -8.45 23.28 -15.60
CA VAL A 116 -9.03 21.94 -15.53
C VAL A 116 -10.44 22.05 -16.14
N PRO A 117 -10.76 21.37 -17.25
CA PRO A 117 -12.11 21.38 -17.79
C PRO A 117 -13.07 20.82 -16.75
N GLY A 118 -14.13 21.57 -16.42
CA GLY A 118 -15.16 21.16 -15.49
C GLY A 118 -15.82 19.87 -15.97
N HIS A 119 -15.34 18.74 -15.45
CA HIS A 119 -15.96 17.45 -15.69
C HIS A 119 -17.28 17.42 -14.93
N HIS A 120 -18.38 17.25 -15.66
CA HIS A 120 -19.69 16.97 -15.09
C HIS A 120 -19.59 15.76 -14.14
N LEU A 121 -19.91 15.99 -12.86
CA LEU A 121 -19.90 14.94 -11.84
C LEU A 121 -20.87 13.82 -12.28
N PRO A 122 -20.40 12.56 -12.41
CA PRO A 122 -21.28 11.43 -12.65
C PRO A 122 -22.31 11.32 -11.51
N GLY A 123 -23.55 10.90 -11.80
CA GLY A 123 -24.56 10.69 -10.77
C GLY A 123 -24.06 9.80 -9.61
N HIS A 124 -24.60 9.99 -8.40
CA HIS A 124 -24.14 9.40 -7.13
C HIS A 124 -23.65 7.93 -7.19
N THR A 125 -24.33 7.08 -7.95
CA THR A 125 -23.98 5.65 -8.11
C THR A 125 -22.68 5.44 -8.90
N ARG A 126 -22.44 6.25 -9.95
CA ARG A 126 -21.23 6.18 -10.79
C ARG A 126 -20.01 6.73 -10.05
N ALA A 127 -20.19 7.78 -9.26
CA ALA A 127 -19.12 8.32 -8.42
C ALA A 127 -18.66 7.30 -7.36
N THR A 128 -19.61 6.60 -6.73
CA THR A 128 -19.30 5.55 -5.74
C THR A 128 -18.55 4.38 -6.38
N ALA A 129 -18.97 3.92 -7.56
CA ALA A 129 -18.32 2.83 -8.28
C ALA A 129 -16.88 3.19 -8.70
N LEU A 130 -16.67 4.40 -9.24
CA LEU A 130 -15.35 4.88 -9.65
C LEU A 130 -14.37 4.92 -8.47
N VAL A 131 -14.83 5.45 -7.33
CA VAL A 131 -14.03 5.53 -6.11
C VAL A 131 -13.75 4.15 -5.54
N LEU A 132 -14.67 3.19 -5.67
CA LEU A 132 -14.44 1.80 -5.25
C LEU A 132 -13.37 1.13 -6.11
N VAL A 133 -13.40 1.35 -7.43
CA VAL A 133 -12.39 0.83 -8.37
C VAL A 133 -11.02 1.43 -8.06
N LEU A 134 -10.94 2.76 -7.90
CA LEU A 134 -9.70 3.46 -7.58
C LEU A 134 -9.14 3.03 -6.22
N GLY A 135 -10.03 2.89 -5.23
CA GLY A 135 -9.68 2.46 -3.87
C GLY A 135 -9.30 0.99 -3.75
N SER A 136 -9.59 0.16 -4.75
CA SER A 136 -9.30 -1.29 -4.78
C SER A 136 -8.04 -1.66 -5.57
N SER A 137 -7.27 -0.67 -6.06
CA SER A 137 -6.03 -0.91 -6.80
C SER A 137 -5.07 -1.78 -5.98
N PRO A 138 -4.44 -2.81 -6.57
CA PRO A 138 -3.52 -3.70 -5.85
C PRO A 138 -2.22 -2.99 -5.43
N MET A 139 -1.67 -3.41 -4.31
CA MET A 139 -0.36 -3.01 -3.80
C MET A 139 0.72 -3.97 -4.33
N ILE A 140 1.58 -3.48 -5.21
CA ILE A 140 2.67 -4.29 -5.82
C ILE A 140 3.88 -4.39 -4.86
N GLU A 141 4.00 -3.45 -3.93
CA GLU A 141 5.16 -3.26 -3.04
C GLU A 141 5.41 -4.37 -2.04
N GLY A 142 4.36 -5.07 -1.62
CA GLY A 142 4.45 -6.19 -0.68
C GLY A 142 4.84 -7.51 -1.34
N LEU A 143 4.76 -7.62 -2.66
CA LEU A 143 4.99 -8.86 -3.40
C LEU A 143 6.38 -9.47 -3.16
N PRO A 144 7.48 -8.70 -3.10
CA PRO A 144 8.80 -9.27 -2.82
C PRO A 144 8.90 -9.93 -1.44
N ALA A 145 8.17 -9.43 -0.43
CA ALA A 145 8.14 -10.05 0.90
C ALA A 145 7.41 -11.40 0.88
N PHE A 146 6.27 -11.49 0.18
CA PHE A 146 5.57 -12.76 -0.03
C PHE A 146 6.40 -13.77 -0.83
N PHE A 147 7.15 -13.29 -1.83
CA PHE A 147 8.06 -14.13 -2.60
C PHE A 147 9.20 -14.69 -1.74
N ALA A 148 9.81 -13.87 -0.88
CA ALA A 148 10.86 -14.30 0.06
C ALA A 148 10.35 -15.33 1.09
N ALA A 149 9.07 -15.27 1.45
CA ALA A 149 8.44 -16.24 2.35
C ALA A 149 8.26 -17.64 1.73
N GLY A 150 8.36 -17.77 0.40
CA GLY A 150 8.13 -19.01 -0.36
C GLY A 150 8.92 -20.22 0.14
N ARG A 151 10.14 -20.02 0.63
CA ARG A 151 10.98 -21.12 1.13
C ARG A 151 10.66 -21.61 2.55
N TYR A 152 9.89 -20.84 3.32
CA TYR A 152 9.52 -21.17 4.70
C TYR A 152 8.18 -21.92 4.80
N GLY A 153 7.60 -22.28 3.65
CA GLY A 153 6.37 -23.06 3.54
C GLY A 153 5.09 -22.21 3.46
N SER A 154 4.01 -22.85 3.01
CA SER A 154 2.71 -22.22 2.77
C SER A 154 2.03 -21.67 4.03
N TRP A 155 2.34 -22.24 5.21
CA TRP A 155 1.84 -21.75 6.50
C TRP A 155 2.25 -20.30 6.77
N LEU A 156 3.53 -19.96 6.57
CA LEU A 156 4.02 -18.60 6.80
C LEU A 156 3.34 -17.60 5.86
N ILE A 157 3.13 -17.98 4.60
CA ILE A 157 2.42 -17.16 3.61
C ILE A 157 0.98 -16.90 4.07
N GLY A 158 0.29 -17.90 4.60
CA GLY A 158 -1.05 -17.75 5.15
C GLY A 158 -1.10 -16.75 6.32
N VAL A 159 -0.15 -16.85 7.26
CA VAL A 159 -0.04 -15.91 8.38
C VAL A 159 0.28 -14.49 7.90
N MET A 160 1.23 -14.35 6.98
CA MET A 160 1.59 -13.05 6.40
C MET A 160 0.41 -12.42 5.65
N ALA A 161 -0.35 -13.20 4.89
CA ALA A 161 -1.53 -12.74 4.17
C ALA A 161 -2.61 -12.26 5.12
N LEU A 162 -2.86 -12.98 6.21
CA LEU A 162 -3.82 -12.58 7.25
C LEU A 162 -3.38 -11.29 7.94
N VAL A 163 -2.11 -11.21 8.36
CA VAL A 163 -1.57 -10.03 9.05
C VAL A 163 -1.62 -8.81 8.13
N PHE A 164 -1.20 -8.95 6.88
CA PHE A 164 -1.31 -7.90 5.87
C PHE A 164 -2.77 -7.47 5.67
N ALA A 165 -3.70 -8.42 5.51
CA ALA A 165 -5.12 -8.12 5.32
C ALA A 165 -5.68 -7.30 6.49
N VAL A 166 -5.43 -7.74 7.72
CA VAL A 166 -5.92 -7.06 8.93
C VAL A 166 -5.29 -5.67 9.07
N SER A 167 -3.96 -5.56 8.96
CA SER A 167 -3.28 -4.26 9.10
C SER A 167 -3.76 -3.25 8.08
N THR A 168 -3.92 -3.67 6.82
CA THR A 168 -4.33 -2.83 5.71
C THR A 168 -5.79 -2.40 5.86
N ILE A 169 -6.72 -3.35 6.06
CA ILE A 169 -8.16 -3.02 6.19
C ILE A 169 -8.42 -2.13 7.40
N VAL A 170 -7.80 -2.40 8.55
CA VAL A 170 -7.95 -1.57 9.74
C VAL A 170 -7.44 -0.16 9.49
N THR A 171 -6.23 -0.02 8.93
CA THR A 171 -5.65 1.29 8.61
C THR A 171 -6.55 2.05 7.63
N TYR A 172 -7.02 1.38 6.59
CA TYR A 172 -7.90 1.93 5.55
C TYR A 172 -9.19 2.50 6.14
N VAL A 173 -9.90 1.71 6.96
CA VAL A 173 -11.16 2.12 7.59
C VAL A 173 -10.92 3.24 8.59
N VAL A 174 -9.91 3.12 9.45
CA VAL A 174 -9.59 4.13 10.47
C VAL A 174 -9.27 5.47 9.81
N MET A 175 -8.40 5.48 8.80
CA MET A 175 -8.01 6.72 8.11
C MET A 175 -9.17 7.35 7.35
N CYS A 176 -9.99 6.54 6.65
CA CYS A 176 -11.17 7.04 5.95
C CYS A 176 -12.20 7.67 6.92
N VAL A 177 -12.50 6.97 8.01
CA VAL A 177 -13.44 7.44 9.04
C VAL A 177 -12.90 8.68 9.77
N TYR A 178 -11.60 8.74 10.04
CA TYR A 178 -10.98 9.90 10.68
C TYR A 178 -11.01 11.13 9.75
N SER A 179 -10.69 10.94 8.47
CA SER A 179 -10.68 12.01 7.47
C SER A 179 -12.08 12.57 7.18
N THR A 180 -13.12 11.72 7.19
CA THR A 180 -14.51 12.16 6.98
C THR A 180 -15.06 13.02 8.13
N ARG A 181 -14.61 12.82 9.37
CA ARG A 181 -15.01 13.64 10.53
C ARG A 181 -14.43 15.05 10.52
N GLY A 182 -13.64 15.43 9.51
CA GLY A 182 -13.20 16.80 9.31
C GLY A 182 -12.32 17.34 10.44
N LEU A 183 -11.53 16.47 11.08
CA LEU A 183 -10.55 16.85 12.10
C LEU A 183 -9.47 17.73 11.45
N ARG A 184 -9.77 19.03 11.35
CA ARG A 184 -8.89 20.14 10.93
C ARG A 184 -7.66 20.32 11.82
N GLN A 185 -7.46 19.48 12.84
CA GLN A 185 -6.51 19.73 13.93
C GLN A 185 -5.26 18.85 13.93
N PHE A 186 -5.20 17.79 13.12
CA PHE A 186 -3.92 17.10 12.86
C PHE A 186 -3.41 17.51 11.48
N ARG A 187 -2.15 17.98 11.43
CA ARG A 187 -1.43 18.39 10.22
C ARG A 187 -1.22 17.18 9.27
N PHE A 188 -2.26 16.66 8.63
CA PHE A 188 -2.13 15.68 7.55
C PHE A 188 -1.32 16.22 6.38
N ARG A 189 -1.13 17.54 6.29
CA ARG A 189 -0.26 18.17 5.30
C ARG A 189 1.16 17.59 5.28
N ALA A 190 1.66 17.01 6.38
CA ALA A 190 2.95 16.32 6.37
C ALA A 190 2.85 14.88 5.86
N ILE A 191 1.81 14.14 6.25
CA ILE A 191 1.57 12.74 5.80
C ILE A 191 1.18 12.70 4.33
N GLU A 192 0.33 13.62 3.89
CA GLU A 192 -0.09 13.78 2.49
C GLU A 192 1.07 14.28 1.61
N ARG A 193 1.98 15.10 2.17
CA ARG A 193 3.15 15.60 1.44
C ARG A 193 4.30 14.59 1.39
N TYR A 194 4.62 13.94 2.50
CA TYR A 194 5.80 13.08 2.59
C TYR A 194 5.47 11.59 2.65
N GLY A 195 4.20 11.20 2.70
CA GLY A 195 3.77 9.82 2.90
C GLY A 195 4.29 8.88 1.82
N GLU A 196 4.18 9.27 0.55
CA GLU A 196 4.73 8.48 -0.57
C GLU A 196 6.27 8.36 -0.50
N VAL A 197 6.96 9.44 -0.13
CA VAL A 197 8.42 9.44 0.08
C VAL A 197 8.80 8.53 1.25
N LEU A 198 8.04 8.54 2.35
CA LEU A 198 8.27 7.70 3.51
C LEU A 198 7.99 6.22 3.22
N SER A 199 6.92 5.93 2.48
CA SER A 199 6.59 4.56 2.04
C SER A 199 7.69 4.01 1.14
N GLY A 200 8.08 4.76 0.10
CA GLY A 200 9.20 4.39 -0.78
C GLY A 200 10.52 4.22 -0.03
N GLY A 201 10.80 5.11 0.93
CA GLY A 201 12.00 5.04 1.77
C GLY A 201 12.02 3.80 2.66
N PHE A 202 10.87 3.44 3.22
CA PHE A 202 10.72 2.24 4.04
C PHE A 202 10.87 0.95 3.22
N ILE A 203 10.28 0.89 2.02
CA ILE A 203 10.43 -0.24 1.09
C ILE A 203 11.89 -0.39 0.66
N MET A 204 12.54 0.72 0.35
CA MET A 204 13.97 0.73 0.02
C MET A 204 14.81 0.23 1.20
N LEU A 205 14.51 0.68 2.42
CA LEU A 205 15.17 0.22 3.64
C LEU A 205 14.98 -1.29 3.85
N LEU A 206 13.77 -1.81 3.70
CA LEU A 206 13.49 -3.25 3.77
C LEU A 206 14.33 -4.03 2.75
N GLY A 207 14.45 -3.52 1.53
CA GLY A 207 15.31 -4.10 0.51
C GLY A 207 16.78 -4.14 0.93
N PHE A 208 17.31 -3.08 1.54
CA PHE A 208 18.67 -3.08 2.10
C PHE A 208 18.84 -4.07 3.26
N VAL A 209 17.87 -4.12 4.16
CA VAL A 209 17.88 -5.06 5.30
C VAL A 209 17.91 -6.50 4.79
N PHE A 210 17.08 -6.85 3.81
CA PHE A 210 17.06 -8.19 3.22
C PHE A 210 18.29 -8.49 2.35
N LEU A 211 18.96 -7.48 1.80
CA LEU A 211 20.21 -7.65 1.07
C LEU A 211 21.40 -7.92 2.00
N ILE A 212 21.51 -7.19 3.12
CA ILE A 212 22.62 -7.28 4.09
C ILE A 212 22.46 -8.47 5.01
N TRP A 213 21.22 -8.67 5.48
CA TRP A 213 20.82 -9.84 6.23
C TRP A 213 19.95 -10.67 5.31
N PRO A 214 20.56 -11.34 4.30
CA PRO A 214 19.82 -12.34 3.55
C PRO A 214 19.28 -13.26 4.62
N LEU A 215 17.95 -13.31 4.71
CA LEU A 215 17.27 -14.40 5.35
C LEU A 215 17.94 -15.61 4.65
N VAL A 216 18.85 -16.35 5.29
CA VAL A 216 19.54 -17.52 4.72
C VAL A 216 18.77 -18.73 5.19
#